data_AF-A0A418REL5-F1
#
_entry.id   AF-A0A418REL5-F1
#
_cell.length_a   1.000
_cell.length_b   1.000
_cell.length_c   1.000
_cell.angle_alpha   90.00
_cell.angle_beta   90.00
_cell.angle_gamma   90.00
#
_symmetry.space_group_name_H-M   'P 1'
#
loop_
_entity.id
_entity.type
_entity.pdbx_description
1 polymer ?
#
loop_
_entity_poly.entity_id
_entity_poly.type
_entity_poly.pdbx_seq_one_letter_code
_entity_poly.pdbx_strand_id
1 'polypeptide(L)'
;MTRAASPAWHVCEDCGSAYGLPTAAPTGKGTGPALCVPCHTEHLTRHAAQEQLEALTAPIVGAWAAQWGRAGIPFQELLSMAEHLAGADMAEDYGDAYRARTLRFLARAYPAPAALPEDVPPLRTLIDPAALPALRECRPAMPEHGISRPYFVNDRGEAVTIFPRVDTLTFLQADGVRVLIFTGHAQRTTGPVFGPHGYRVPAHLWPHVEAALTGEGVTA
;
A
#
# COMPACT_ATOMS: atom_id res chain seq x y z
N MET A 1 7.49 33.80 17.27
CA MET A 1 8.33 32.63 17.58
C MET A 1 8.23 31.67 16.41
N THR A 2 9.21 31.70 15.50
CA THR A 2 9.34 30.79 14.38
C THR A 2 9.72 29.40 14.91
N ARG A 3 8.82 28.41 14.78
CA ARG A 3 9.14 27.01 15.06
C ARG A 3 10.25 26.59 14.09
N ALA A 4 11.46 26.38 14.59
CA ALA A 4 12.51 25.73 13.83
C ALA A 4 12.01 24.34 13.40
N ALA A 5 12.15 24.01 12.10
CA ALA A 5 11.84 22.68 11.61
C ALA A 5 12.65 21.64 12.40
N SER A 6 11.98 20.59 12.87
CA SER A 6 12.65 19.56 13.67
C SER A 6 13.70 18.84 12.80
N PRO A 7 14.96 18.69 13.25
CA PRO A 7 16.07 18.10 12.49
C PRO A 7 15.94 16.57 12.26
N ALA A 8 14.77 15.99 12.51
CA ALA A 8 14.51 14.55 12.46
C ALA A 8 14.20 14.03 11.04
N TRP A 9 13.96 14.93 10.09
CA TRP A 9 13.61 14.58 8.72
C TRP A 9 14.82 14.73 7.82
N HIS A 10 15.15 13.65 7.12
CA HIS A 10 16.19 13.60 6.11
C HIS A 10 15.55 13.48 4.72
N VAL A 11 16.36 13.62 3.67
CA VAL A 11 15.91 13.29 2.32
C VAL A 11 15.75 11.78 2.22
N CYS A 12 14.60 11.32 1.72
CA CYS A 12 14.34 9.92 1.42
C CYS A 12 15.34 9.43 0.39
N GLU A 13 16.09 8.39 0.73
CA GLU A 13 17.17 7.87 -0.12
C GLU A 13 16.66 7.21 -1.41
N ASP A 14 15.40 6.73 -1.42
CA ASP A 14 14.80 6.09 -2.59
C ASP A 14 14.20 7.09 -3.58
N CYS A 15 13.39 8.04 -3.08
CA CYS A 15 12.57 8.90 -3.94
C CYS A 15 12.89 10.41 -3.85
N GLY A 16 13.84 10.81 -3.01
CA GLY A 16 14.25 12.20 -2.85
C GLY A 16 13.26 13.09 -2.08
N SER A 17 12.19 12.53 -1.51
CA SER A 17 11.24 13.28 -0.68
C SER A 17 11.92 13.89 0.55
N ALA A 18 11.60 15.14 0.91
CA ALA A 18 12.18 15.81 2.08
C ALA A 18 11.71 15.25 3.44
N TYR A 19 10.84 14.24 3.45
CA TYR A 19 10.20 13.68 4.65
C TYR A 19 10.63 12.22 4.90
N GLY A 20 11.92 11.93 4.80
CA GLY A 20 12.52 10.65 5.16
C GLY A 20 12.75 10.54 6.67
N LEU A 21 12.26 9.45 7.29
CA LEU A 21 12.56 9.11 8.67
C LEU A 21 13.70 8.10 8.70
N PRO A 22 14.71 8.28 9.58
CA PRO A 22 15.74 7.27 9.80
C PRO A 22 15.08 5.94 10.20
N THR A 23 15.31 4.90 9.42
CA THR A 23 14.88 3.55 9.79
C THR A 23 15.88 2.92 10.76
N ALA A 24 15.47 1.91 11.52
CA ALA A 24 16.42 1.11 12.28
C ALA A 24 17.26 0.26 11.32
N ALA A 25 18.57 0.17 11.56
CA ALA A 25 19.39 -0.76 10.80
C ALA A 25 18.90 -2.21 11.01
N PRO A 26 18.97 -3.10 10.00
CA PRO A 26 18.51 -4.50 10.12
C PRO A 26 19.14 -5.27 11.28
N THR A 27 20.37 -4.90 11.66
CA THR A 27 21.12 -5.51 12.77
C THR A 27 20.78 -4.92 14.14
N GLY A 28 19.86 -3.96 14.22
CA GLY A 28 19.52 -3.21 15.42
C GLY A 28 20.63 -2.26 15.92
N LYS A 29 21.76 -2.19 15.22
CA LYS A 29 22.89 -1.31 15.56
C LYS A 29 23.07 -0.25 14.48
N GLY A 30 22.78 0.99 14.84
CA GLY A 30 22.90 2.17 13.97
C GLY A 30 21.59 2.58 13.30
N THR A 31 21.66 3.67 12.55
CA THR A 31 20.57 4.18 11.71
C THR A 31 20.66 3.56 10.33
N GLY A 32 19.58 2.93 9.89
CA GLY A 32 19.36 2.51 8.52
C GLY A 32 19.04 3.71 7.61
N PRO A 33 18.70 3.45 6.34
CA PRO A 33 18.42 4.51 5.38
C PRO A 33 17.25 5.39 5.85
N ALA A 34 17.29 6.67 5.52
CA ALA A 34 16.15 7.54 5.72
C ALA A 34 15.12 7.28 4.62
N LEU A 35 13.93 6.81 4.99
CA LEU A 35 12.86 6.48 4.04
C LEU A 35 11.59 7.27 4.38
N CYS A 36 10.92 7.79 3.37
CA CYS A 36 9.58 8.33 3.55
C CYS A 36 8.59 7.19 3.76
N VAL A 37 7.44 7.47 4.39
CA VAL A 37 6.43 6.46 4.71
C VAL A 37 6.02 5.58 3.51
N PRO A 38 5.79 6.14 2.29
CA PRO A 38 5.51 5.32 1.11
C PRO A 38 6.63 4.32 0.77
N CYS A 39 7.88 4.78 0.65
CA CYS A 39 9.01 3.91 0.32
C CYS A 39 9.26 2.87 1.42
N HIS A 40 9.15 3.27 2.69
CA HIS A 40 9.29 2.33 3.81
C HIS A 40 8.19 1.25 3.78
N THR A 41 6.95 1.63 3.51
CA THR A 41 5.83 0.67 3.38
C THR A 41 6.04 -0.27 2.20
N GLU A 42 6.55 0.24 1.08
CA GLU A 42 6.88 -0.58 -0.08
C GLU A 42 7.97 -1.60 0.26
N HIS A 43 9.04 -1.19 0.96
CA HIS A 43 10.10 -2.09 1.43
C HIS A 43 9.55 -3.17 2.36
N LEU A 44 8.73 -2.79 3.35
CA LEU A 44 8.08 -3.76 4.25
C LEU A 44 7.20 -4.74 3.47
N THR A 45 6.47 -4.27 2.46
CA THR A 45 5.61 -5.12 1.63
C THR A 45 6.43 -6.09 0.78
N ARG A 46 7.54 -5.63 0.18
CA ARG A 46 8.47 -6.48 -0.56
C ARG A 46 9.10 -7.54 0.35
N HIS A 47 9.52 -7.15 1.55
CA HIS A 47 10.09 -8.07 2.55
C HIS A 47 9.07 -9.13 2.99
N ALA A 48 7.86 -8.71 3.36
CA ALA A 48 6.79 -9.63 3.74
C ALA A 48 6.42 -10.59 2.61
N ALA A 49 6.38 -10.11 1.37
CA ALA A 49 6.13 -10.96 0.20
C ALA A 49 7.25 -12.01 0.01
N GLN A 50 8.51 -11.63 0.24
CA GLN A 50 9.65 -12.55 0.19
C GLN A 50 9.60 -13.58 1.32
N GLU A 51 9.41 -13.17 2.56
CA GLU A 51 9.30 -14.08 3.72
C GLU A 51 8.15 -15.07 3.56
N GLN A 52 7.00 -14.59 3.07
CA GLN A 52 5.85 -15.44 2.79
C GLN A 52 6.16 -16.48 1.69
N LEU A 53 6.82 -16.06 0.60
CA LEU A 53 7.22 -16.97 -0.47
C LEU A 53 8.18 -18.04 0.06
N GLU A 54 9.16 -17.66 0.86
CA GLU A 54 10.11 -18.59 1.49
C GLU A 54 9.39 -19.59 2.40
N ALA A 55 8.53 -19.10 3.30
CA ALA A 55 7.77 -19.95 4.21
C ALA A 55 6.88 -20.98 3.49
N LEU A 56 6.29 -20.61 2.35
CA LEU A 56 5.45 -21.51 1.54
C LEU A 56 6.28 -22.53 0.75
N THR A 57 7.43 -22.13 0.22
CA THR A 57 8.20 -22.95 -0.73
C THR A 57 9.27 -23.81 -0.05
N ALA A 58 9.92 -23.32 1.02
CA ALA A 58 11.03 -24.01 1.67
C ALA A 58 10.67 -25.42 2.16
N PRO A 59 9.51 -25.68 2.81
CA PRO A 59 9.16 -27.05 3.22
C PRO A 59 8.96 -28.00 2.04
N ILE A 60 8.42 -27.50 0.92
CA ILE A 60 8.17 -28.29 -0.30
C ILE A 60 9.48 -28.65 -0.98
N VAL A 61 10.35 -27.65 -1.18
CA VAL A 61 11.67 -27.84 -1.79
C VAL A 61 12.53 -28.76 -0.91
N GLY A 62 12.49 -28.58 0.42
CA GLY A 62 13.18 -29.44 1.37
C GLY A 62 12.71 -30.90 1.33
N ALA A 63 11.39 -31.12 1.28
CA ALA A 63 10.82 -32.47 1.16
C ALA A 63 11.20 -33.15 -0.16
N TRP A 64 11.15 -32.41 -1.27
CA TRP A 64 11.60 -32.87 -2.58
C TRP A 64 13.09 -33.28 -2.56
N ALA A 65 13.96 -32.42 -2.03
CA ALA A 65 15.39 -32.70 -1.94
C ALA A 65 15.67 -33.94 -1.07
N ALA A 66 14.98 -34.08 0.06
CA ALA A 66 15.11 -35.24 0.94
C ALA A 66 14.66 -36.54 0.27
N GLN A 67 13.56 -36.52 -0.48
CA GLN A 67 13.03 -37.68 -1.21
C GLN A 67 14.05 -38.19 -2.24
N TRP A 68 14.58 -37.29 -3.08
CA TRP A 68 15.48 -37.67 -4.17
C TRP A 68 16.91 -37.94 -3.70
N GLY A 69 17.35 -37.28 -2.62
CA GLY A 69 18.58 -37.65 -1.94
C GLY A 69 18.53 -39.08 -1.40
N ARG A 70 17.40 -39.51 -0.81
CA ARG A 70 17.20 -40.93 -0.41
C ARG A 70 17.18 -41.89 -1.58
N ALA A 71 16.75 -41.44 -2.76
CA ALA A 71 16.79 -42.22 -3.99
C ALA A 71 18.20 -42.29 -4.63
N GLY A 72 19.19 -41.60 -4.07
CA GLY A 72 20.60 -41.68 -4.49
C GLY A 72 21.07 -40.55 -5.40
N ILE A 73 20.26 -39.52 -5.65
CA ILE A 73 20.69 -38.36 -6.45
C ILE A 73 21.62 -37.47 -5.59
N PRO A 74 22.82 -37.09 -6.09
CA PRO A 74 23.72 -36.20 -5.36
C PRO A 74 23.09 -34.83 -5.07
N PHE A 75 23.37 -34.27 -3.89
CA PHE A 75 22.85 -32.95 -3.49
C PHE A 75 23.22 -31.84 -4.49
N GLN A 76 24.40 -31.88 -5.08
CA GLN A 76 24.83 -30.90 -6.09
C GLN A 76 23.97 -30.93 -7.36
N GLU A 77 23.51 -32.11 -7.77
CA GLU A 77 22.56 -32.22 -8.89
C GLU A 77 21.18 -31.68 -8.51
N LEU A 78 20.72 -31.95 -7.29
CA LEU A 78 19.45 -31.39 -6.79
C LEU A 78 19.51 -29.86 -6.68
N LEU A 79 20.64 -29.31 -6.24
CA LEU A 79 20.87 -27.86 -6.20
C LEU A 79 20.83 -27.26 -7.60
N SER A 80 21.53 -27.85 -8.56
CA SER A 80 21.52 -27.41 -9.97
C SER A 80 20.12 -27.45 -10.58
N MET A 81 19.31 -28.48 -10.28
CA MET A 81 17.92 -28.54 -10.73
C MET A 81 17.04 -27.43 -10.13
N ALA A 82 17.25 -27.09 -8.86
CA ALA A 82 16.55 -26.00 -8.19
C ALA A 82 16.97 -24.63 -8.74
N GLU A 83 18.26 -24.43 -8.99
CA GLU A 83 18.79 -23.23 -9.64
C GLU A 83 18.22 -23.04 -11.04
N HIS A 84 18.17 -24.12 -11.84
CA HIS A 84 17.58 -24.12 -13.17
C HIS A 84 16.10 -23.73 -13.15
N LEU A 85 15.32 -24.28 -12.20
CA LEU A 85 13.92 -23.92 -12.02
C LEU A 85 13.73 -22.43 -11.68
N ALA A 86 14.64 -21.86 -10.89
CA ALA A 86 14.65 -20.44 -10.56
C ALA A 86 15.29 -19.55 -11.64
N GLY A 87 15.83 -20.14 -12.72
CA GLY A 87 16.63 -19.45 -13.74
C GLY A 87 17.91 -18.82 -13.20
N ALA A 88 18.42 -19.30 -12.06
CA ALA A 88 19.61 -18.77 -11.38
C ALA A 88 20.92 -19.18 -12.06
N ASP A 89 20.90 -20.24 -12.87
CA ASP A 89 22.03 -20.74 -13.68
C ASP A 89 22.14 -20.08 -15.06
N MET A 90 21.19 -19.20 -15.40
CA MET A 90 21.11 -18.53 -16.70
C MET A 90 21.91 -17.21 -16.72
N ALA A 91 22.39 -16.82 -17.90
CA ALA A 91 22.99 -15.49 -18.10
C ALA A 91 22.00 -14.38 -17.68
N GLU A 92 22.49 -13.35 -16.99
CA GLU A 92 21.69 -12.38 -16.22
C GLU A 92 20.49 -11.81 -17.01
N ASP A 93 20.72 -11.28 -18.22
CA ASP A 93 19.69 -10.73 -19.09
C ASP A 93 18.62 -11.76 -19.51
N TYR A 94 19.04 -13.00 -19.76
CA TYR A 94 18.15 -14.09 -20.15
C TYR A 94 17.40 -14.66 -18.95
N GLY A 95 18.08 -14.79 -17.81
CA GLY A 95 17.53 -15.22 -16.53
C GLY A 95 16.42 -14.29 -16.06
N ASP A 96 16.61 -12.97 -16.17
CA ASP A 96 15.58 -11.98 -15.82
C ASP A 96 14.34 -12.09 -16.71
N ALA A 97 14.54 -12.22 -18.03
CA ALA A 97 13.44 -12.41 -18.97
C ALA A 97 12.68 -13.72 -18.71
N TYR A 98 13.42 -14.81 -18.42
CA TYR A 98 12.85 -16.10 -18.06
C TYR A 98 12.03 -16.02 -16.77
N ARG A 99 12.62 -15.51 -15.69
CA ARG A 99 11.96 -15.34 -14.38
C ARG A 99 10.70 -14.49 -14.49
N ALA A 100 10.78 -13.33 -15.15
CA ALA A 100 9.64 -12.43 -15.34
C ALA A 100 8.51 -13.08 -16.15
N ARG A 101 8.85 -13.82 -17.21
CA ARG A 101 7.86 -14.54 -18.03
C ARG A 101 7.20 -15.67 -17.23
N THR A 102 7.98 -16.48 -16.53
CA THR A 102 7.50 -17.58 -15.70
C THR A 102 6.59 -17.07 -14.59
N LEU A 103 6.98 -16.02 -13.87
CA LEU A 103 6.16 -15.42 -12.82
C LEU A 103 4.83 -14.89 -13.36
N ARG A 104 4.83 -14.19 -14.51
CA ARG A 104 3.59 -13.71 -15.16
C ARG A 104 2.68 -14.86 -15.57
N PHE A 105 3.25 -15.97 -16.05
CA PHE A 105 2.48 -17.15 -16.40
C PHE A 105 1.85 -17.79 -15.17
N LEU A 106 2.63 -18.02 -14.10
CA LEU A 106 2.13 -18.60 -12.86
C LEU A 106 1.07 -17.72 -12.19
N ALA A 107 1.26 -16.40 -12.15
CA ALA A 107 0.28 -15.46 -11.59
C ALA A 107 -1.06 -15.46 -12.34
N ARG A 108 -1.07 -15.84 -13.63
CA ARG A 108 -2.31 -16.02 -14.41
C ARG A 108 -2.94 -17.39 -14.19
N ALA A 109 -2.13 -18.42 -14.03
CA ALA A 109 -2.58 -19.80 -13.83
C ALA A 109 -3.14 -20.04 -12.43
N TYR A 110 -2.57 -19.36 -11.43
CA TYR A 110 -2.92 -19.51 -10.02
C TYR A 110 -3.45 -18.16 -9.51
N PRO A 111 -4.77 -17.96 -9.41
CA PRO A 111 -5.32 -16.73 -8.85
C PRO A 111 -4.88 -16.57 -7.40
N ALA A 112 -4.79 -15.33 -6.94
CA ALA A 112 -4.52 -15.05 -5.54
C ALA A 112 -5.54 -15.81 -4.67
N PRO A 113 -5.11 -16.46 -3.58
CA PRO A 113 -6.04 -17.08 -2.64
C PRO A 113 -7.10 -16.06 -2.20
N ALA A 114 -8.36 -16.48 -2.15
CA ALA A 114 -9.48 -15.60 -1.77
C ALA A 114 -9.31 -15.01 -0.35
N ALA A 115 -8.48 -15.64 0.48
CA ALA A 115 -8.06 -15.15 1.78
C ALA A 115 -6.54 -15.20 1.88
N LEU A 116 -5.92 -14.05 2.16
CA LEU A 116 -4.59 -14.01 2.78
C LEU A 116 -4.71 -14.67 4.17
N PRO A 117 -3.66 -15.33 4.70
CA PRO A 117 -3.72 -15.97 6.01
C PRO A 117 -4.26 -15.00 7.06
N GLU A 118 -5.39 -15.38 7.68
CA GLU A 118 -6.18 -14.59 8.63
C GLU A 118 -5.46 -14.35 9.96
N ASP A 119 -4.33 -15.02 10.20
CA ASP A 119 -3.55 -14.95 11.44
C ASP A 119 -2.62 -13.73 11.54
N VAL A 120 -2.77 -12.73 10.67
CA VAL A 120 -2.30 -11.39 10.99
C VAL A 120 -3.29 -10.81 11.99
N PRO A 121 -2.91 -10.57 13.26
CA PRO A 121 -3.83 -9.96 14.21
C PRO A 121 -4.38 -8.69 13.57
N PRO A 122 -5.71 -8.45 13.62
CA PRO A 122 -6.32 -7.36 12.88
C PRO A 122 -5.56 -6.08 13.22
N LEU A 123 -5.06 -5.40 12.19
CA LEU A 123 -4.41 -4.12 12.37
C LEU A 123 -5.46 -3.15 12.91
N ARG A 124 -5.46 -2.97 14.24
CA ARG A 124 -6.40 -2.09 14.91
C ARG A 124 -5.89 -0.66 14.77
N THR A 125 -6.42 0.06 13.78
CA THR A 125 -6.22 1.50 13.68
C THR A 125 -7.32 2.19 14.47
N LEU A 126 -6.96 2.84 15.57
CA LEU A 126 -7.87 3.69 16.31
C LEU A 126 -7.97 5.03 15.58
N ILE A 127 -9.17 5.36 15.11
CA ILE A 127 -9.49 6.66 14.51
C ILE A 127 -10.26 7.45 15.56
N ASP A 128 -9.68 8.57 16.01
CA ASP A 128 -10.40 9.56 16.80
C ASP A 128 -11.19 10.47 15.83
N PRO A 129 -12.54 10.42 15.83
CA PRO A 129 -13.35 11.26 14.96
C PRO A 129 -13.13 12.76 15.18
N ALA A 130 -12.76 13.18 16.40
CA ALA A 130 -12.51 14.59 16.71
C ALA A 130 -11.19 15.09 16.11
N ALA A 131 -10.23 14.21 15.88
CA ALA A 131 -8.93 14.51 15.30
C ALA A 131 -8.96 14.58 13.76
N LEU A 132 -10.04 14.14 13.12
CA LEU A 132 -10.19 14.21 11.67
C LEU A 132 -10.38 15.66 11.18
N PRO A 133 -9.69 16.06 10.09
CA PRO A 133 -9.89 17.37 9.50
C PRO A 133 -11.34 17.54 9.04
N ALA A 134 -11.89 18.75 9.23
CA ALA A 134 -13.23 19.08 8.78
C ALA A 134 -13.21 19.68 7.36
N LEU A 135 -14.11 19.25 6.48
CA LEU A 135 -14.34 19.93 5.22
C LEU A 135 -15.02 21.28 5.47
N ARG A 136 -14.55 22.32 4.77
CA ARG A 136 -15.06 23.69 4.90
C ARG A 136 -15.74 24.22 3.65
N GLU A 137 -15.24 23.82 2.50
CA GLU A 137 -15.69 24.35 1.22
C GLU A 137 -15.67 23.24 0.17
N CYS A 138 -16.61 23.28 -0.77
CA CYS A 138 -16.56 22.53 -2.03
C CYS A 138 -16.35 23.54 -3.16
N ARG A 139 -15.35 23.30 -4.00
CA ARG A 139 -15.05 24.09 -5.19
C ARG A 139 -15.40 23.29 -6.44
N PRO A 140 -15.99 23.93 -7.45
CA PRO A 140 -16.37 23.25 -8.68
C PRO A 140 -15.13 22.82 -9.48
N ALA A 141 -15.34 21.90 -10.41
CA ALA A 141 -14.36 21.61 -11.46
C ALA A 141 -14.09 22.89 -12.29
N MET A 142 -12.85 23.06 -12.73
CA MET A 142 -12.41 24.14 -13.64
C MET A 142 -11.56 23.50 -14.75
N PRO A 143 -12.20 22.88 -15.78
CA PRO A 143 -11.50 22.19 -16.84
C PRO A 143 -10.50 23.08 -17.59
N GLU A 144 -10.82 24.37 -17.74
CA GLU A 144 -9.97 25.41 -18.31
C GLU A 144 -8.63 25.61 -17.57
N HIS A 145 -8.56 25.15 -16.32
CA HIS A 145 -7.38 25.19 -15.47
C HIS A 145 -6.85 23.78 -15.15
N GLY A 146 -7.29 22.76 -15.89
CA GLY A 146 -6.87 21.36 -15.69
C GLY A 146 -7.50 20.67 -14.50
N ILE A 147 -8.51 21.28 -13.86
CA ILE A 147 -9.22 20.71 -12.71
C ILE A 147 -10.48 20.00 -13.23
N SER A 148 -10.36 18.70 -13.47
CA SER A 148 -11.43 17.90 -14.08
C SER A 148 -12.58 17.52 -13.15
N ARG A 149 -12.45 17.78 -11.83
CA ARG A 149 -13.42 17.36 -10.81
C ARG A 149 -13.57 18.41 -9.69
N PRO A 150 -14.73 18.48 -9.04
CA PRO A 150 -14.88 19.23 -7.81
C PRO A 150 -13.87 18.76 -6.76
N TYR A 151 -13.38 19.69 -5.95
CA TYR A 151 -12.48 19.41 -4.85
C TYR A 151 -12.94 20.16 -3.61
N PHE A 152 -12.57 19.66 -2.45
CA PHE A 152 -12.93 20.24 -1.16
C PHE A 152 -11.73 20.97 -0.57
N VAL A 153 -11.99 21.92 0.31
CA VAL A 153 -10.95 22.54 1.15
C VAL A 153 -11.22 22.16 2.59
N ASN A 154 -10.22 21.61 3.29
CA ASN A 154 -10.36 21.26 4.69
C ASN A 154 -10.08 22.45 5.63
N ASP A 155 -10.24 22.23 6.94
CA ASP A 155 -9.97 23.21 7.98
C ASP A 155 -8.51 23.60 8.14
N ARG A 156 -7.61 22.87 7.50
CA ARG A 156 -6.17 23.17 7.37
C ARG A 156 -5.86 23.99 6.12
N GLY A 157 -6.85 24.28 5.27
CA GLY A 157 -6.67 24.99 4.00
C GLY A 157 -6.13 24.12 2.87
N GLU A 158 -6.11 22.80 3.04
CA GLU A 158 -5.61 21.85 2.05
C GLU A 158 -6.73 21.51 1.06
N ALA A 159 -6.40 21.50 -0.23
CA ALA A 159 -7.28 20.99 -1.27
C ALA A 159 -7.31 19.46 -1.23
N VAL A 160 -8.51 18.89 -1.25
CA VAL A 160 -8.79 17.47 -1.09
C VAL A 160 -9.72 17.00 -2.19
N THR A 161 -9.36 15.92 -2.87
CA THR A 161 -10.24 15.27 -3.85
C THR A 161 -10.78 13.98 -3.24
N ILE A 162 -12.11 13.86 -3.18
CA ILE A 162 -12.77 12.60 -2.85
C ILE A 162 -12.93 11.81 -4.15
N PHE A 163 -12.33 10.62 -4.21
CA PHE A 163 -12.43 9.78 -5.40
C PHE A 163 -13.78 9.05 -5.46
N PRO A 164 -14.33 8.84 -6.66
CA PRO A 164 -15.55 8.07 -6.84
C PRO A 164 -15.32 6.59 -6.52
N ARG A 165 -16.37 5.91 -6.06
CA ARG A 165 -16.39 4.46 -5.76
C ARG A 165 -15.36 4.01 -4.71
N VAL A 166 -14.95 4.92 -3.85
CA VAL A 166 -14.17 4.61 -2.65
C VAL A 166 -15.11 3.95 -1.63
N ASP A 167 -14.66 2.87 -1.00
CA ASP A 167 -15.41 2.21 0.06
C ASP A 167 -15.32 3.06 1.33
N THR A 168 -16.47 3.36 1.94
CA THR A 168 -16.53 4.25 3.11
C THR A 168 -17.43 3.75 4.22
N LEU A 169 -17.09 4.11 5.45
CA LEU A 169 -17.99 4.07 6.61
C LEU A 169 -18.39 5.49 6.97
N THR A 170 -19.68 5.74 7.15
CA THR A 170 -20.21 7.06 7.51
C THR A 170 -20.96 6.98 8.83
N PHE A 171 -20.56 7.79 9.81
CA PHE A 171 -21.26 7.93 11.09
C PHE A 171 -21.93 9.30 11.17
N LEU A 172 -23.26 9.32 11.36
CA LEU A 172 -24.00 10.56 11.60
C LEU A 172 -23.89 10.95 13.07
N GLN A 173 -23.44 12.18 13.33
CA GLN A 173 -23.40 12.77 14.66
C GLN A 173 -24.68 13.55 14.96
N ALA A 174 -24.95 13.80 16.24
CA ALA A 174 -26.19 14.43 16.70
C ALA A 174 -26.38 15.88 16.20
N ASP A 175 -25.29 16.55 15.84
CA ASP A 175 -25.26 17.91 15.28
C ASP A 175 -25.42 17.94 13.75
N GLY A 176 -25.64 16.78 13.11
CA GLY A 176 -25.76 16.64 11.66
C GLY A 176 -24.42 16.57 10.92
N VAL A 177 -23.29 16.66 11.62
CA VAL A 177 -21.97 16.38 11.04
C VAL A 177 -21.85 14.89 10.77
N ARG A 178 -21.21 14.54 9.66
CA ARG A 178 -20.92 13.15 9.30
C ARG A 178 -19.44 12.88 9.38
N VAL A 179 -19.06 11.81 10.06
CA VAL A 179 -17.69 11.29 10.07
C VAL A 179 -17.58 10.30 8.93
N LEU A 180 -16.87 10.69 7.86
CA LEU A 180 -16.59 9.85 6.70
C LEU A 180 -15.22 9.20 6.88
N ILE A 181 -15.16 7.87 6.86
CA ILE A 181 -13.92 7.09 6.96
C ILE A 181 -13.73 6.31 5.67
N PHE A 182 -12.54 6.40 5.07
CA PHE A 182 -12.19 5.61 3.89
C PHE A 182 -11.67 4.25 4.33
N THR A 183 -12.28 3.18 3.81
CA THR A 183 -11.93 1.79 4.15
C THR A 183 -11.31 1.02 2.99
N GLY A 184 -11.36 1.59 1.78
CA GLY A 184 -10.87 0.92 0.59
C GLY A 184 -11.24 1.62 -0.71
N HIS A 185 -10.90 1.00 -1.83
CA HIS A 185 -11.36 1.43 -3.16
C HIS A 185 -11.80 0.21 -3.97
N ALA A 186 -13.03 0.23 -4.48
CA ALA A 186 -13.61 -0.83 -5.29
C ALA A 186 -13.49 -2.24 -4.67
N GLN A 187 -13.97 -2.39 -3.43
CA GLN A 187 -13.96 -3.63 -2.63
C GLN A 187 -12.57 -4.16 -2.27
N ARG A 188 -11.54 -3.31 -2.35
CA ARG A 188 -10.18 -3.62 -1.88
C ARG A 188 -9.88 -2.74 -0.68
N THR A 189 -9.59 -3.34 0.46
CA THR A 189 -9.08 -2.61 1.63
C THR A 189 -7.74 -1.98 1.28
N THR A 190 -7.72 -0.67 1.22
CA THR A 190 -6.50 0.12 1.02
C THR A 190 -6.28 0.95 2.28
N GLY A 191 -5.03 1.06 2.73
CA GLY A 191 -4.66 2.07 3.71
C GLY A 191 -4.92 3.49 3.16
N PRO A 192 -4.57 4.56 3.90
CA PRO A 192 -4.73 5.92 3.39
C PRO A 192 -3.90 6.08 2.10
N VAL A 193 -4.55 5.99 0.94
CA VAL A 193 -3.84 6.02 -0.35
C VAL A 193 -3.35 7.44 -0.61
N PHE A 194 -4.10 8.46 -0.15
CA PHE A 194 -3.72 9.87 -0.26
C PHE A 194 -4.42 10.71 0.83
N GLY A 195 -3.75 10.94 1.96
CA GLY A 195 -4.23 11.87 3.01
C GLY A 195 -4.79 11.22 4.28
N PRO A 196 -5.57 11.95 5.11
CA PRO A 196 -6.11 11.45 6.37
C PRO A 196 -7.07 10.27 6.15
N HIS A 197 -7.27 9.44 7.18
CA HIS A 197 -8.17 8.27 7.16
C HIS A 197 -9.65 8.62 6.90
N GLY A 198 -10.00 9.90 6.93
CA GLY A 198 -11.36 10.36 6.80
C GLY A 198 -11.48 11.87 7.03
N TYR A 199 -12.72 12.34 6.98
CA TYR A 199 -13.06 13.75 7.18
C TYR A 199 -14.32 13.89 8.02
N ARG A 200 -14.40 14.99 8.77
CA ARG A 200 -15.69 15.49 9.28
C ARG A 200 -16.36 16.32 8.18
N VAL A 201 -17.58 15.96 7.84
CA VAL A 201 -18.35 16.58 6.76
C VAL A 201 -19.54 17.32 7.38
N PRO A 202 -19.55 18.66 7.37
CA PRO A 202 -20.72 19.44 7.75
C PRO A 202 -21.95 19.08 6.92
N ALA A 203 -23.13 19.18 7.52
CA ALA A 203 -24.40 18.79 6.89
C ALA A 203 -24.61 19.42 5.50
N HIS A 204 -24.23 20.69 5.32
CA HIS A 204 -24.40 21.42 4.07
C HIS A 204 -23.45 20.97 2.94
N LEU A 205 -22.32 20.32 3.27
CA LEU A 205 -21.38 19.79 2.27
C LEU A 205 -21.67 18.33 1.90
N TRP A 206 -22.52 17.64 2.67
CA TRP A 206 -22.80 16.22 2.44
C TRP A 206 -23.30 15.91 1.02
N PRO A 207 -24.25 16.67 0.43
CA PRO A 207 -24.72 16.36 -0.93
C PRO A 207 -23.59 16.36 -1.97
N HIS A 208 -22.60 17.24 -1.82
CA HIS A 208 -21.44 17.30 -2.72
C HIS A 208 -20.49 16.12 -2.51
N VAL A 209 -20.30 15.70 -1.26
CA VAL A 209 -19.51 14.52 -0.91
C VAL A 209 -20.17 13.25 -1.43
N GLU A 210 -21.49 13.14 -1.28
CA GLU A 210 -22.28 12.00 -1.76
C GLU A 210 -22.21 11.87 -3.28
N ALA A 211 -22.39 12.97 -4.02
CA ALA A 211 -22.22 13.00 -5.47
C ALA A 211 -20.79 12.59 -5.90
N ALA A 212 -19.76 13.03 -5.15
CA ALA A 212 -18.38 12.63 -5.43
C ALA A 212 -18.15 11.12 -5.22
N LEU A 213 -18.73 10.53 -4.16
CA LEU A 213 -18.62 9.11 -3.85
C LEU A 213 -19.34 8.23 -4.89
N THR A 214 -20.52 8.63 -5.35
CA THR A 214 -21.28 7.89 -6.38
C THR A 214 -20.69 8.04 -7.77
N GLY A 215 -19.81 9.03 -7.98
CA GLY A 215 -19.26 9.35 -9.29
C GLY A 215 -20.26 10.05 -10.21
N GLU A 216 -21.30 10.66 -9.64
CA GLU A 216 -22.22 11.52 -10.38
C GLU A 216 -21.44 12.67 -11.02
N GLY A 217 -21.51 12.79 -12.35
CA GLY A 217 -20.77 13.78 -13.14
C GLY A 217 -19.40 13.34 -13.67
N VAL A 218 -18.97 12.09 -13.43
CA VAL A 218 -17.76 11.52 -14.05
C VAL A 218 -18.13 10.76 -15.32
N THR A 219 -17.94 11.37 -16.49
CA THR A 219 -17.96 10.63 -17.76
C THR A 219 -16.73 9.73 -17.85
N ALA A 220 -16.96 8.46 -18.18
CA ALA A 220 -15.94 7.42 -18.32
C ALA A 220 -14.86 7.75 -19.36
#